data_AF-A0A8S1NNE8-F1
#
_entry.id   AF-A0A8S1NNE8-F1
#
_cell.length_a   1.000
_cell.length_b   1.000
_cell.length_c   1.000
_cell.angle_alpha   90.00
_cell.angle_beta   90.00
_cell.angle_gamma   90.00
#
_symmetry.space_group_name_H-M   'P 1'
#
loop_
_entity.id
_entity.type
_entity.pdbx_description
1 polymer ?
#
loop_
_entity_poly.entity_id
_entity_poly.type
_entity_poly.pdbx_seq_one_letter_code
_entity_poly.pdbx_strand_id
1 'polypeptide(L)'
;MIKLFAQKFIQLQIQPLYEFNRFADKLQKKQQDNQKQEFKKELEFLASKPQFTLIDFRQRALDGLHKLKKGFKYQISSGNEETEQQLTLQRQVLNAMFDEELLNPDDLTGDQKKEIAMVAQVEVQQVNFVLSQYGQIRNMHSWVRDMKERGEPMPDNQEDMMYRYKRDKPIKKSFIKFEMKRQNFSMKQRLQKLKWGPRKEV
;
A
#
# COMPACT_ATOMS: atom_id res chain seq x y z
N MET A 1 23.47 -48.07 -56.83
CA MET A 1 23.89 -47.71 -55.47
C MET A 1 24.36 -46.27 -55.48
N ILE A 2 23.65 -45.37 -54.78
CA ILE A 2 24.17 -44.28 -53.92
C ILE A 2 22.97 -43.39 -53.59
N LYS A 3 22.81 -43.19 -52.29
CA LYS A 3 21.72 -42.51 -51.59
C LYS A 3 21.71 -41.02 -51.91
N LEU A 4 20.54 -40.43 -52.16
CA LEU A 4 20.28 -39.01 -51.92
C LEU A 4 18.90 -38.87 -51.30
N PHE A 5 18.92 -39.03 -49.98
CA PHE A 5 17.85 -38.73 -49.05
C PHE A 5 17.76 -37.21 -48.87
N ALA A 6 16.56 -36.76 -48.48
CA ALA A 6 16.28 -35.56 -47.70
C ALA A 6 16.33 -34.20 -48.41
N GLN A 7 15.19 -33.76 -48.93
CA GLN A 7 14.77 -32.36 -48.80
C GLN A 7 13.27 -32.15 -49.11
N LYS A 8 12.38 -32.79 -48.35
CA LYS A 8 10.96 -32.42 -48.31
C LYS A 8 10.43 -32.61 -46.89
N PHE A 9 10.88 -31.77 -45.97
CA PHE A 9 10.22 -31.59 -44.68
C PHE A 9 10.37 -30.13 -44.24
N ILE A 10 9.22 -29.50 -43.99
CA ILE A 10 9.01 -28.32 -43.13
C ILE A 10 9.47 -26.98 -43.73
N GLN A 11 8.63 -26.40 -44.59
CA GLN A 11 8.36 -24.96 -44.53
C GLN A 11 7.03 -24.76 -43.80
N LEU A 12 7.00 -25.03 -42.49
CA LEU A 12 6.06 -24.36 -41.62
C LEU A 12 6.72 -23.03 -41.25
N GLN A 13 6.13 -21.94 -41.74
CA GLN A 13 6.45 -20.58 -41.31
C GLN A 13 6.35 -20.51 -39.79
N ILE A 14 7.49 -20.58 -39.11
CA ILE A 14 7.64 -20.15 -37.74
C ILE A 14 7.66 -18.62 -37.80
N GLN A 15 6.49 -17.99 -37.67
CA GLN A 15 6.35 -16.61 -37.24
C GLN A 15 5.85 -16.61 -35.78
N PRO A 16 6.71 -16.66 -34.76
CA PRO A 16 6.27 -16.57 -33.40
C PRO A 16 6.71 -15.23 -32.79
N LEU A 17 5.83 -14.66 -31.97
CA LEU A 17 6.18 -13.88 -30.76
C LEU A 17 6.54 -12.39 -30.84
N TYR A 18 6.35 -11.65 -31.94
CA TYR A 18 6.57 -10.18 -31.91
C TYR A 18 5.30 -9.32 -31.71
N GLU A 19 4.14 -9.73 -32.22
CA GLU A 19 2.92 -8.91 -32.11
C GLU A 19 2.22 -8.99 -30.75
N PHE A 20 2.31 -10.14 -30.07
CA PHE A 20 1.75 -10.31 -28.72
C PHE A 20 2.42 -9.40 -27.68
N ASN A 21 3.72 -9.16 -27.81
CA ASN A 21 4.44 -8.22 -26.94
C ASN A 21 3.93 -6.79 -27.14
N ARG A 22 3.68 -6.37 -28.37
CA ARG A 22 3.20 -5.00 -28.66
C ARG A 22 1.79 -4.72 -28.11
N PHE A 23 0.91 -5.73 -28.06
CA PHE A 23 -0.41 -5.61 -27.43
C PHE A 23 -0.34 -5.64 -25.91
N ALA A 24 0.49 -6.51 -25.34
CA ALA A 24 0.76 -6.53 -23.90
C ALA A 24 1.37 -5.20 -23.43
N ASP A 25 2.35 -4.66 -24.16
CA ASP A 25 2.99 -3.38 -23.89
C ASP A 25 2.01 -2.20 -24.00
N LYS A 26 1.15 -2.21 -25.04
CA LYS A 26 0.09 -1.18 -25.18
C LYS A 26 -0.94 -1.27 -24.06
N LEU A 27 -1.32 -2.47 -23.63
CA LEU A 27 -2.26 -2.68 -22.53
C LEU A 27 -1.65 -2.24 -21.20
N GLN A 28 -0.40 -2.61 -20.93
CA GLN A 28 0.35 -2.19 -19.75
C GLN A 28 0.53 -0.66 -19.71
N LYS A 29 0.90 -0.04 -20.83
CA LYS A 29 1.04 1.42 -20.91
C LYS A 29 -0.28 2.13 -20.66
N LYS A 30 -1.39 1.64 -21.25
CA LYS A 30 -2.73 2.18 -20.98
C LYS A 30 -3.15 2.00 -19.52
N GLN A 31 -2.79 0.89 -18.89
CA GLN A 31 -3.04 0.63 -17.48
C GLN A 31 -2.24 1.58 -16.58
N GLN A 32 -0.96 1.79 -16.88
CA GLN A 32 -0.10 2.75 -16.16
C GLN A 32 -0.59 4.19 -16.33
N ASP A 33 -1.01 4.59 -17.52
CA ASP A 33 -1.53 5.94 -17.78
C ASP A 33 -2.84 6.18 -17.04
N ASN A 34 -3.74 5.17 -17.00
CA ASN A 34 -4.95 5.25 -16.18
C ASN A 34 -4.62 5.35 -14.69
N GLN A 35 -3.68 4.54 -14.19
CA GLN A 35 -3.24 4.60 -12.79
C GLN A 35 -2.65 5.97 -12.44
N LYS A 36 -1.84 6.57 -13.32
CA LYS A 36 -1.31 7.93 -13.12
C LYS A 36 -2.40 8.99 -13.05
N GLN A 37 -3.42 8.90 -13.90
CA GLN A 37 -4.54 9.83 -13.87
C GLN A 37 -5.41 9.68 -12.62
N GLU A 38 -5.71 8.43 -12.23
CA GLU A 38 -6.43 8.15 -10.98
C GLU A 38 -5.64 8.62 -9.77
N PHE A 39 -4.34 8.36 -9.76
CA PHE A 39 -3.41 8.82 -8.74
C PHE A 39 -3.41 10.34 -8.61
N LYS A 40 -3.28 11.07 -9.73
CA LYS A 40 -3.27 12.53 -9.71
C LYS A 40 -4.58 13.11 -9.16
N LYS A 41 -5.73 12.55 -9.57
CA LYS A 41 -7.05 12.96 -9.03
C LYS A 41 -7.14 12.71 -7.52
N GLU A 42 -6.66 11.55 -7.08
CA GLU A 42 -6.66 11.19 -5.67
C GLU A 42 -5.75 12.11 -4.84
N LEU A 43 -4.57 12.40 -5.37
CA LEU A 43 -3.58 13.28 -4.76
C LEU A 43 -4.11 14.72 -4.65
N GLU A 44 -4.75 15.23 -5.71
CA GLU A 44 -5.38 16.55 -5.72
C GLU A 44 -6.54 16.62 -4.71
N PHE A 45 -7.37 15.58 -4.65
CA PHE A 45 -8.45 15.46 -3.67
C PHE A 45 -7.91 15.47 -2.23
N LEU A 46 -6.90 14.65 -1.94
CA LEU A 46 -6.24 14.63 -0.64
C LEU A 46 -5.66 16.00 -0.30
N ALA A 47 -4.98 16.65 -1.24
CA ALA A 47 -4.37 17.96 -1.01
C ALA A 47 -5.40 19.11 -0.94
N SER A 48 -6.67 18.88 -1.28
CA SER A 48 -7.75 19.87 -1.18
C SER A 48 -8.44 19.86 0.18
N LYS A 49 -8.47 18.70 0.85
CA LYS A 49 -9.17 18.56 2.13
C LYS A 49 -8.26 19.06 3.26
N PRO A 50 -8.77 19.88 4.19
CA PRO A 50 -7.95 20.39 5.29
C PRO A 50 -7.62 19.30 6.32
N GLN A 51 -8.54 18.37 6.54
CA GLN A 51 -8.41 17.30 7.53
C GLN A 51 -8.86 15.96 6.93
N PHE A 52 -8.11 14.91 7.27
CA PHE A 52 -8.43 13.53 6.93
C PHE A 52 -8.88 12.80 8.20
N THR A 53 -10.13 12.35 8.23
CA THR A 53 -10.77 11.70 9.39
C THR A 53 -10.99 10.20 9.17
N LEU A 54 -11.37 9.45 10.22
CA LEU A 54 -11.75 8.04 10.02
C LEU A 54 -13.00 7.87 9.16
N ILE A 55 -13.86 8.88 9.08
CA ILE A 55 -15.05 8.87 8.21
C ILE A 55 -14.61 8.86 6.74
N ASP A 56 -13.64 9.69 6.38
CA ASP A 56 -13.05 9.69 5.03
C ASP A 56 -12.37 8.35 4.73
N PHE A 57 -11.68 7.79 5.71
CA PHE A 57 -11.04 6.47 5.59
C PHE A 57 -12.06 5.35 5.40
N ARG A 58 -13.20 5.39 6.11
CA ARG A 58 -14.32 4.47 5.96
C ARG A 58 -14.92 4.55 4.56
N GLN A 59 -15.16 5.76 4.05
CA GLN A 59 -15.70 5.96 2.70
C GLN A 59 -14.74 5.41 1.65
N ARG A 60 -13.44 5.67 1.81
CA ARG A 60 -12.39 5.13 0.93
C ARG A 60 -12.39 3.59 0.90
N ALA A 61 -12.55 2.94 2.05
CA ALA A 61 -12.63 1.49 2.13
C ALA A 61 -13.87 0.93 1.40
N LEU A 62 -15.01 1.59 1.54
CA LEU A 62 -16.26 1.24 0.84
C LEU A 62 -16.13 1.40 -0.68
N ASP A 63 -15.57 2.52 -1.13
CA ASP A 63 -15.34 2.79 -2.55
C ASP A 63 -14.37 1.77 -3.15
N GLY A 64 -13.34 1.36 -2.40
CA GLY A 64 -12.40 0.30 -2.78
C GLY A 64 -13.11 -1.05 -3.00
N LEU A 65 -13.95 -1.47 -2.05
CA LEU A 65 -14.75 -2.71 -2.17
C LEU A 65 -15.69 -2.66 -3.38
N HIS A 66 -16.31 -1.52 -3.63
CA HIS A 66 -17.23 -1.36 -4.75
C HIS A 66 -16.50 -1.38 -6.11
N LYS A 67 -15.31 -0.79 -6.20
CA LYS A 67 -14.45 -0.87 -7.39
C LYS A 67 -14.01 -2.31 -7.67
N LEU A 68 -13.62 -3.06 -6.64
CA LEU A 68 -13.26 -4.48 -6.75
C LEU A 68 -14.42 -5.32 -7.31
N LYS A 69 -15.65 -5.13 -6.78
CA LYS A 69 -16.84 -5.87 -7.24
C LYS A 69 -17.25 -5.59 -8.68
N LYS A 70 -17.08 -4.35 -9.17
CA LYS A 70 -17.38 -3.99 -10.56
C LYS A 70 -16.33 -4.51 -11.56
N GLY A 71 -15.15 -4.88 -11.07
CA GLY A 71 -14.05 -5.41 -11.87
C GLY A 71 -14.05 -6.94 -11.95
N PHE A 72 -15.10 -7.59 -12.46
CA PHE A 72 -15.12 -9.06 -12.65
C PHE A 72 -13.91 -9.58 -13.48
N LYS A 73 -13.28 -8.72 -14.29
CA LYS A 73 -12.04 -8.99 -15.05
C LYS A 73 -10.74 -8.87 -14.23
N TYR A 74 -10.75 -8.18 -13.08
CA TYR A 74 -9.62 -7.97 -12.17
C TYR A 74 -9.47 -9.09 -11.13
N GLN A 75 -10.50 -9.92 -10.94
CA GLN A 75 -10.49 -11.08 -10.06
C GLN A 75 -9.62 -12.24 -10.61
N ILE A 76 -9.31 -12.23 -11.91
CA ILE A 76 -8.58 -13.32 -12.58
C ILE A 76 -7.05 -13.09 -12.57
N SER A 77 -6.58 -11.87 -12.26
CA SER A 77 -5.14 -11.58 -12.12
C SER A 77 -4.70 -11.70 -10.66
N SER A 78 -4.19 -12.89 -10.32
CA SER A 78 -3.42 -13.29 -9.13
C SER A 78 -2.92 -12.13 -8.24
N GLY A 79 -3.47 -11.98 -7.03
CA GLY A 79 -2.91 -11.11 -5.98
C GLY A 79 -3.87 -10.21 -5.17
N ASN A 80 -5.18 -10.22 -5.43
CA ASN A 80 -6.11 -9.26 -4.82
C ASN A 80 -6.97 -9.76 -3.65
N GLU A 81 -6.93 -11.06 -3.31
CA GLU A 81 -7.74 -11.60 -2.20
C GLU A 81 -7.33 -11.00 -0.85
N GLU A 82 -6.03 -10.83 -0.61
CA GLU A 82 -5.51 -10.18 0.59
C GLU A 82 -6.00 -8.72 0.71
N THR A 83 -6.11 -8.02 -0.42
CA THR A 83 -6.61 -6.64 -0.47
C THR A 83 -8.11 -6.57 -0.14
N GLU A 84 -8.92 -7.49 -0.65
CA GLU A 84 -10.36 -7.54 -0.35
C GLU A 84 -10.62 -7.88 1.12
N GLN A 85 -9.87 -8.85 1.68
CA GLN A 85 -9.95 -9.20 3.10
C GLN A 85 -9.57 -8.02 3.98
N GLN A 86 -8.51 -7.29 3.63
CA GLN A 86 -8.09 -6.08 4.35
C GLN A 86 -9.15 -4.98 4.31
N LEU A 87 -9.75 -4.71 3.16
CA LEU A 87 -10.80 -3.69 3.02
C LEU A 87 -12.08 -4.10 3.77
N THR A 88 -12.41 -5.38 3.79
CA THR A 88 -13.55 -5.92 4.55
C THR A 88 -13.30 -5.78 6.05
N LEU A 89 -12.10 -6.10 6.53
CA LEU A 89 -11.70 -5.91 7.92
C LEU A 89 -11.76 -4.43 8.33
N GLN A 90 -11.23 -3.53 7.50
CA GLN A 90 -11.31 -2.08 7.73
C GLN A 90 -12.76 -1.64 7.88
N ARG A 91 -13.64 -2.05 6.95
CA ARG A 91 -15.07 -1.72 7.02
C ARG A 91 -15.71 -2.26 8.30
N GLN A 92 -15.44 -3.51 8.67
CA GLN A 92 -16.01 -4.16 9.84
C GLN A 92 -15.64 -3.45 11.13
N VAL A 93 -14.35 -3.11 11.30
CA VAL A 93 -13.85 -2.34 12.45
C VAL A 93 -14.47 -0.94 12.47
N LEU A 94 -14.44 -0.22 11.36
CA LEU A 94 -14.92 1.18 11.29
C LEU A 94 -16.45 1.31 11.45
N ASN A 95 -17.21 0.27 11.14
CA ASN A 95 -18.66 0.24 11.37
C ASN A 95 -19.03 -0.08 12.82
N ALA A 96 -18.11 -0.66 13.60
CA ALA A 96 -18.32 -0.95 15.01
C ALA A 96 -17.96 0.23 15.94
N MET A 97 -17.40 1.31 15.40
CA MET A 97 -17.02 2.51 16.14
C MET A 97 -18.18 3.50 16.22
N PHE A 98 -18.24 4.26 17.31
CA PHE A 98 -19.17 5.38 17.45
C PHE A 98 -18.70 6.61 16.66
N ASP A 99 -19.63 7.51 16.31
CA ASP A 99 -19.30 8.71 15.53
C ASP A 99 -18.27 9.62 16.24
N GLU A 100 -18.32 9.70 17.57
CA GLU A 100 -17.35 10.45 18.38
C GLU A 100 -15.93 9.86 18.26
N GLU A 101 -15.81 8.53 18.24
CA GLU A 101 -14.55 7.80 18.07
C GLU A 101 -13.99 7.93 16.65
N LEU A 102 -14.87 8.06 15.66
CA LEU A 102 -14.50 8.29 14.25
C LEU A 102 -13.95 9.71 14.02
N LEU A 103 -14.44 10.69 14.78
CA LEU A 103 -13.96 12.07 14.71
C LEU A 103 -12.60 12.23 15.41
N ASN A 104 -12.45 11.62 16.59
CA ASN A 104 -11.26 11.76 17.45
C ASN A 104 -10.57 10.41 17.74
N PRO A 105 -9.92 9.79 16.73
CA PRO A 105 -9.27 8.48 16.90
C PRO A 105 -8.05 8.48 17.82
N ASP A 106 -7.46 9.65 18.10
CA ASP A 106 -6.28 9.76 18.96
C ASP A 106 -6.64 9.54 20.46
N ASP A 107 -7.92 9.71 20.83
CA ASP A 107 -8.41 9.60 22.20
C ASP A 107 -8.89 8.18 22.57
N LEU A 108 -8.79 7.22 21.63
CA LEU A 108 -9.20 5.84 21.84
C LEU A 108 -8.35 5.13 22.90
N THR A 109 -8.99 4.84 24.02
CA THR A 109 -8.41 4.09 25.13
C THR A 109 -8.28 2.60 24.80
N GLY A 110 -7.48 1.88 25.59
CA GLY A 110 -7.29 0.44 25.44
C GLY A 110 -8.59 -0.36 25.64
N ASP A 111 -9.50 0.13 26.49
CA ASP A 111 -10.76 -0.55 26.78
C ASP A 111 -11.79 -0.35 25.65
N GLN A 112 -11.90 0.87 25.10
CA GLN A 112 -12.70 1.12 23.89
C GLN A 112 -12.27 0.23 22.72
N LYS A 113 -10.95 0.03 22.53
CA LYS A 113 -10.45 -0.88 21.49
C LYS A 113 -10.86 -2.34 21.72
N LYS A 114 -10.99 -2.78 22.97
CA LYS A 114 -11.51 -4.12 23.30
C LYS A 114 -13.00 -4.20 23.01
N GLU A 115 -13.76 -3.16 23.34
CA GLU A 115 -15.20 -3.07 23.04
C GLU A 115 -15.46 -3.11 21.53
N ILE A 116 -14.74 -2.31 20.75
CA ILE A 116 -14.80 -2.33 19.28
C ILE A 116 -14.46 -3.74 18.76
N ALA A 117 -13.41 -4.37 19.30
CA ALA A 117 -13.02 -5.73 18.91
C ALA A 117 -14.12 -6.77 19.20
N MET A 118 -14.81 -6.66 20.35
CA MET A 118 -15.93 -7.53 20.72
C MET A 118 -17.13 -7.32 19.78
N VAL A 119 -17.51 -6.07 19.51
CA VAL A 119 -18.64 -5.74 18.62
C VAL A 119 -18.35 -6.16 17.18
N ALA A 120 -17.14 -5.88 16.69
CA ALA A 120 -16.71 -6.26 15.36
C ALA A 120 -16.39 -7.76 15.23
N GLN A 121 -16.32 -8.54 16.31
CA GLN A 121 -15.92 -9.96 16.31
C GLN A 121 -14.53 -10.18 15.69
N VAL A 122 -13.57 -9.34 16.06
CA VAL A 122 -12.19 -9.36 15.57
C VAL A 122 -11.20 -9.33 16.73
N GLU A 123 -9.93 -9.61 16.48
CA GLU A 123 -8.92 -9.48 17.51
C GLU A 123 -8.55 -7.99 17.73
N VAL A 124 -8.21 -7.63 18.97
CA VAL A 124 -7.69 -6.28 19.30
C VAL A 124 -6.45 -5.92 18.47
N GLN A 125 -5.65 -6.93 18.08
CA GLN A 125 -4.51 -6.73 17.17
C GLN A 125 -4.96 -6.21 15.80
N GLN A 126 -6.07 -6.73 15.27
CA GLN A 126 -6.64 -6.30 13.99
C GLN A 126 -7.20 -4.88 14.07
N VAL A 127 -7.83 -4.51 15.20
CA VAL A 127 -8.25 -3.11 15.45
C VAL A 127 -7.04 -2.17 15.43
N ASN A 128 -5.97 -2.50 16.16
CA ASN A 128 -4.74 -1.70 16.16
C ASN A 128 -4.07 -1.65 14.78
N PHE A 129 -4.14 -2.73 14.01
CA PHE A 129 -3.66 -2.76 12.63
C PHE A 129 -4.44 -1.76 11.76
N VAL A 130 -5.78 -1.76 11.80
CA VAL A 130 -6.60 -0.80 11.05
C VAL A 130 -6.30 0.65 11.46
N LEU A 131 -6.19 0.92 12.77
CA LEU A 131 -5.84 2.26 13.26
C LEU A 131 -4.43 2.69 12.85
N SER A 132 -3.47 1.77 12.80
CA SER A 132 -2.12 2.03 12.29
C SER A 132 -2.14 2.38 10.79
N GLN A 133 -2.92 1.67 9.98
CA GLN A 133 -3.08 1.97 8.55
C GLN A 133 -3.69 3.37 8.35
N TYR A 134 -4.73 3.71 9.11
CA TYR A 134 -5.28 5.05 9.12
C TYR A 134 -4.22 6.10 9.49
N GLY A 135 -3.44 5.87 10.55
CA GLY A 135 -2.37 6.77 10.97
C GLY A 135 -1.31 7.00 9.88
N GLN A 136 -0.98 5.96 9.10
CA GLN A 136 -0.05 6.08 7.97
C GLN A 136 -0.61 6.99 6.87
N ILE A 137 -1.87 6.80 6.48
CA ILE A 137 -2.51 7.61 5.43
C ILE A 137 -2.74 9.04 5.92
N ARG A 138 -3.13 9.24 7.19
CA ARG A 138 -3.26 10.58 7.79
C ARG A 138 -1.93 11.35 7.78
N ASN A 139 -0.83 10.69 8.15
CA ASN A 139 0.50 11.31 8.10
C ASN A 139 0.91 11.65 6.66
N MET A 140 0.62 10.75 5.72
CA MET A 140 0.85 10.98 4.29
C MET A 140 0.03 12.16 3.78
N HIS A 141 -1.25 12.26 4.13
CA HIS A 141 -2.12 13.38 3.80
C HIS A 141 -1.58 14.70 4.34
N SER A 142 -1.18 14.74 5.62
CA SER A 142 -0.56 15.92 6.23
C SER A 142 0.67 16.36 5.43
N TRP A 143 1.55 15.41 5.11
CA TRP A 143 2.77 15.69 4.34
C TRP A 143 2.48 16.19 2.91
N VAL A 144 1.51 15.60 2.21
CA VAL A 144 1.08 16.07 0.88
C VAL A 144 0.53 17.50 0.95
N ARG A 145 -0.24 17.81 2.00
CA ARG A 145 -0.77 19.15 2.21
C ARG A 145 0.34 20.16 2.50
N ASP A 146 1.26 19.83 3.40
CA ASP A 146 2.41 20.67 3.72
C ASP A 146 3.25 20.95 2.45
N MET A 147 3.43 19.96 1.58
CA MET A 147 4.11 20.12 0.29
C MET A 147 3.40 21.12 -0.63
N LYS A 148 2.07 21.01 -0.73
CA LYS A 148 1.26 21.95 -1.51
C LYS A 148 1.31 23.36 -0.94
N GLU A 149 1.27 23.51 0.38
CA GLU A 149 1.39 24.80 1.06
C GLU A 149 2.78 25.44 0.86
N ARG A 150 3.84 24.61 0.76
CA ARG A 150 5.20 25.07 0.40
C ARG A 150 5.38 25.41 -1.07
N GLY A 151 4.40 25.09 -1.94
CA GLY A 151 4.51 25.30 -3.39
C GLY A 151 5.47 24.35 -4.09
N GLU A 152 5.78 23.21 -3.47
CA GLU A 152 6.63 22.17 -4.06
C GLU A 152 5.86 21.39 -5.16
N PRO A 153 6.55 20.87 -6.19
CA PRO A 153 5.91 20.10 -7.25
C PRO A 153 5.36 18.78 -6.68
N MET A 154 4.05 18.59 -6.89
CA MET A 154 3.34 17.36 -6.50
C MET A 154 3.99 16.12 -7.15
N PRO A 155 4.02 14.96 -6.46
CA PRO A 155 4.55 13.73 -7.03
C PRO A 155 3.79 13.27 -8.28
N ASP A 156 4.52 12.81 -9.30
CA ASP A 156 3.94 12.38 -10.58
C ASP A 156 3.35 10.96 -10.51
N ASN A 157 3.85 10.14 -9.61
CA ASN A 157 3.44 8.76 -9.44
C ASN A 157 3.55 8.30 -7.98
N GLN A 158 2.97 7.13 -7.69
CA GLN A 158 2.94 6.57 -6.34
C GLN A 158 4.34 6.22 -5.80
N GLU A 159 5.26 5.77 -6.65
CA GLU A 159 6.62 5.41 -6.25
C GLU A 159 7.44 6.63 -5.80
N ASP A 160 7.36 7.72 -6.57
CA ASP A 160 7.97 9.01 -6.28
C ASP A 160 7.39 9.60 -5.00
N MET A 161 6.06 9.50 -4.81
CA MET A 161 5.44 9.91 -3.56
C MET A 161 6.00 9.13 -2.36
N MET A 162 6.07 7.80 -2.46
CA MET A 162 6.61 6.95 -1.39
C MET A 162 8.09 7.23 -1.12
N TYR A 163 8.88 7.48 -2.16
CA TYR A 163 10.29 7.82 -2.04
C TYR A 163 10.49 9.14 -1.29
N ARG A 164 9.80 10.20 -1.73
CA ARG A 164 9.88 11.53 -1.08
C ARG A 164 9.32 11.49 0.33
N TYR A 165 8.20 10.80 0.56
CA TYR A 165 7.62 10.65 1.89
C TYR A 165 8.59 9.97 2.85
N LYS A 166 9.27 8.88 2.44
CA LYS A 166 10.27 8.22 3.29
C LYS A 166 11.45 9.13 3.63
N ARG A 167 11.88 9.98 2.70
CA ARG A 167 12.96 10.95 2.92
C ARG A 167 12.57 12.02 3.93
N ASP A 168 11.34 12.53 3.83
CA ASP A 168 10.89 13.72 4.55
C ASP A 168 10.05 13.39 5.79
N LYS A 169 9.74 12.10 6.04
CA LYS A 169 8.87 11.65 7.13
C LYS A 169 9.38 12.18 8.48
N PRO A 170 8.64 13.07 9.15
CA PRO A 170 9.04 13.55 10.47
C PRO A 170 8.90 12.41 11.48
N ILE A 171 10.03 11.91 11.98
CA ILE A 171 10.03 10.90 13.05
C ILE A 171 9.86 11.63 14.38
N LYS A 172 8.80 11.31 15.14
CA LYS A 172 8.59 11.88 16.47
C LYS A 172 9.80 11.59 17.36
N LYS A 173 10.33 12.61 18.06
CA LYS A 173 11.49 12.46 18.96
C LYS A 173 11.27 11.38 20.04
N SER A 174 10.04 11.21 20.50
CA SER A 174 9.66 10.16 21.45
C SER A 174 9.84 8.75 20.87
N PHE A 175 9.51 8.56 19.59
CA PHE A 175 9.71 7.31 18.88
C PHE A 175 11.20 6.98 18.72
N ILE A 176 12.03 7.95 18.32
CA ILE A 176 13.49 7.78 18.24
C ILE A 176 14.06 7.35 19.59
N LYS A 177 13.67 8.02 20.69
CA LYS A 177 14.09 7.67 22.05
C LYS A 177 13.64 6.26 22.46
N PHE A 178 12.43 5.86 22.09
CA PHE A 178 11.90 4.53 22.38
C PHE A 178 12.65 3.43 21.61
N GLU A 179 12.85 3.59 20.31
CA GLU A 179 13.61 2.62 19.50
C GLU A 179 15.07 2.50 19.95
N MET A 180 15.73 3.62 20.24
CA MET A 180 17.09 3.62 20.77
C MET A 180 17.21 2.83 22.08
N LYS A 181 16.19 2.90 22.96
CA LYS A 181 16.15 2.11 24.21
C LYS A 181 15.93 0.61 23.98
N ARG A 182 15.31 0.20 22.86
CA ARG A 182 15.10 -1.22 22.53
C ARG A 182 16.35 -1.90 21.98
N GLN A 183 17.34 -1.15 21.49
CA GLN A 183 18.61 -1.69 21.00
C GLN A 183 19.55 -2.12 22.15
N ASN A 184 19.07 -2.99 23.03
CA ASN A 184 19.92 -3.71 23.96
C ASN A 184 20.56 -4.88 23.22
N PHE A 185 21.58 -4.58 22.40
CA PHE A 185 22.42 -5.64 21.84
C PHE A 185 23.07 -6.40 22.98
N SER A 186 22.93 -7.72 22.97
CA SER A 186 23.74 -8.58 23.82
C SER A 186 25.23 -8.30 23.57
N MET A 187 26.08 -8.45 24.59
CA MET A 187 27.53 -8.24 24.45
C MET A 187 28.12 -9.05 23.28
N LYS A 188 27.60 -10.28 23.07
CA LYS A 188 27.96 -11.13 21.93
C LYS A 188 27.57 -10.50 20.58
N GLN A 189 26.37 -9.93 20.48
CA GLN A 189 25.89 -9.27 19.26
C GLN A 189 26.69 -8.00 18.95
N ARG A 190 27.11 -7.24 19.98
CA ARG A 190 28.01 -6.09 19.83
C ARG A 190 29.36 -6.51 19.27
N LEU A 191 30.00 -7.51 19.88
CA LEU A 191 31.30 -8.02 19.44
C LEU A 191 31.24 -8.61 18.02
N GLN A 192 30.15 -9.30 17.68
CA GLN A 192 29.96 -9.85 16.34
C GLN A 192 29.81 -8.75 15.28
N LYS A 193 29.03 -7.70 15.55
CA LYS A 193 28.90 -6.53 14.64
C LYS A 193 30.22 -5.79 14.48
N LEU A 194 31.00 -5.67 15.55
CA LEU A 194 32.30 -5.00 15.53
C LEU A 194 33.33 -5.78 14.70
N LYS A 195 33.31 -7.12 14.79
CA LYS A 195 34.26 -8.01 14.10
C LYS A 195 33.89 -8.27 12.63
N TRP A 196 32.60 -8.39 12.31
CA TRP A 196 32.14 -8.88 11.00
C TRP A 196 31.19 -7.91 10.29
N GLY A 197 30.94 -6.72 10.85
CA GLY A 197 29.95 -5.79 10.34
C GLY A 197 28.50 -6.23 10.63
N PRO A 198 27.50 -5.42 10.25
CA PRO A 198 26.11 -5.84 10.31
C PRO A 198 25.90 -7.05 9.39
N ARG A 199 25.32 -8.14 9.92
CA ARG A 199 24.89 -9.26 9.06
C ARG A 199 23.86 -8.72 8.07
N LYS A 200 24.04 -9.01 6.78
CA LYS A 200 22.93 -8.90 5.82
C LYS A 200 21.87 -9.89 6.27
N GLU A 201 20.68 -9.41 6.57
CA GLU A 201 19.51 -10.27 6.72
C GLU A 201 19.27 -10.91 5.35
N VAL A 202 19.27 -12.24 5.32
CA VAL A 202 18.96 -13.04 4.12
C VAL A 202 17.46 -13.23 4.06
#